data_AF-A0A0K0Y975-F1
#
_entry.id   AF-A0A0K0Y975-F1
#
_cell.length_a   1.000
_cell.length_b   1.000
_cell.length_c   1.000
_cell.angle_alpha   90.00
_cell.angle_beta   90.00
_cell.angle_gamma   90.00
#
_symmetry.space_group_name_H-M   'P 1'
#
loop_
_entity.id
_entity.type
_entity.pdbx_description
1 polymer ?
#
loop_
_entity_poly.entity_id
_entity_poly.type
_entity_poly.pdbx_seq_one_letter_code
_entity_poly.pdbx_strand_id
1 'polypeptide(L)'
;MRTLLATLCPLALTACMSVDMSAVRTAVENVNLLDETRRDIDVAYRDLPFDTGRVYVVANEHGDLHTYSLTPCRNGTHICGGTGRVGHVERTLDYFVVTGAYRDRTFYLSPGGDGYLTWRGVNRDLAWN
;
A
#
# COMPACT_ATOMS: atom_id res chain seq x y z
N MET A 1 69.52 0.87 6.99
CA MET A 1 68.26 0.29 7.53
C MET A 1 67.72 1.31 8.53
N ARG A 2 66.99 2.37 8.13
CA ARG A 2 65.52 2.45 7.87
C ARG A 2 64.70 1.73 8.96
N THR A 3 63.76 2.30 9.72
CA THR A 3 63.24 3.67 9.94
C THR A 3 62.12 3.58 11.01
N LEU A 4 61.97 4.65 11.80
CA LEU A 4 60.75 5.28 12.36
C LEU A 4 59.71 4.51 13.22
N LEU A 5 59.51 5.12 14.41
CA LEU A 5 58.26 5.57 15.04
C LEU A 5 56.92 5.06 14.46
N ALA A 6 56.16 4.37 15.30
CA ALA A 6 54.72 4.18 15.15
C ALA A 6 53.97 5.11 16.12
N THR A 7 53.46 6.21 15.59
CA THR A 7 52.59 7.18 16.26
C THR A 7 51.11 6.76 16.22
N LEU A 8 50.45 7.00 17.35
CA LEU A 8 49.02 7.25 17.60
C LEU A 8 48.08 7.23 16.38
N CYS A 9 47.05 6.37 16.42
CA CYS A 9 45.75 6.69 15.81
C CYS A 9 44.60 5.82 16.36
N PRO A 10 43.84 6.30 17.37
CA PRO A 10 42.47 5.83 17.56
C PRO A 10 41.51 7.03 17.68
N LEU A 11 41.36 7.84 16.63
CA LEU A 11 40.35 8.92 16.58
C LEU A 11 39.57 8.98 15.26
N ALA A 12 39.76 8.03 14.33
CA ALA A 12 39.19 8.10 12.98
C ALA A 12 37.81 7.43 12.80
N LEU A 13 37.11 7.05 13.88
CA LEU A 13 35.85 6.30 13.79
C LEU A 13 34.56 7.11 13.99
N THR A 14 34.64 8.41 14.33
CA THR A 14 33.43 9.24 14.58
C THR A 14 33.02 10.15 13.42
N ALA A 15 33.75 10.16 12.30
CA ALA A 15 33.56 11.16 11.23
C ALA A 15 32.50 10.80 10.16
N CYS A 16 31.92 9.60 10.16
CA CYS A 16 30.98 9.18 9.10
C CYS A 16 29.49 9.30 9.46
N MET A 17 29.13 9.90 10.60
CA MET A 17 27.74 10.22 10.93
C MET A 17 27.45 11.72 10.73
N SER A 18 27.76 12.27 9.56
CA SER A 18 27.21 13.56 9.17
C SER A 18 25.76 13.36 8.71
N VAL A 19 24.83 13.34 9.67
CA VAL A 19 23.41 13.44 9.35
C VAL A 19 23.19 14.84 8.78
N ASP A 20 22.93 14.92 7.48
CA ASP A 20 22.60 16.19 6.83
C ASP A 20 21.19 16.61 7.26
N MET A 21 21.14 17.41 8.31
CA MET A 21 19.89 17.95 8.85
C MET A 21 19.11 18.80 7.85
N SER A 22 19.76 19.34 6.81
CA SER A 22 19.09 20.10 5.75
C SER A 22 18.39 19.18 4.73
N ALA A 23 19.02 18.05 4.40
CA ALA A 23 18.41 17.00 3.62
C ALA A 23 17.25 16.34 4.38
N VAL A 24 17.42 16.08 5.67
CA VAL A 24 16.34 15.56 6.54
C VAL A 24 15.19 16.57 6.63
N ARG A 25 15.46 17.86 6.82
CA ARG A 25 14.42 18.90 6.89
C ARG A 25 13.63 18.99 5.59
N THR A 26 14.30 18.97 4.45
CA THR A 26 13.66 18.97 3.13
C THR A 26 12.81 17.70 2.92
N ALA A 27 13.28 16.54 3.38
CA ALA A 27 12.51 15.31 3.32
C ALA A 27 11.24 15.39 4.19
N VAL A 28 11.35 15.91 5.41
CA VAL A 28 10.22 16.07 6.34
C VAL A 28 9.21 17.13 5.87
N GLU A 29 9.65 18.22 5.23
CA GLU A 29 8.76 19.25 4.69
C GLU A 29 7.85 18.73 3.55
N ASN A 30 8.27 17.65 2.88
CA ASN A 30 7.51 17.03 1.79
C ASN A 30 6.66 15.83 2.25
N VAL A 31 6.74 15.45 3.53
CA VAL A 31 5.93 14.39 4.12
C VAL A 31 4.63 14.98 4.61
N ASN A 32 3.50 14.49 4.08
CA ASN A 32 2.22 14.75 4.72
C ASN A 32 2.08 13.84 5.95
N LEU A 33 2.60 14.31 7.09
CA LEU A 33 2.65 13.57 8.35
C LEU A 33 1.29 12.98 8.76
N LEU A 34 0.19 13.64 8.41
CA LEU A 34 -1.17 13.15 8.69
C LEU A 34 -1.50 11.90 7.88
N ASP A 35 -1.10 11.87 6.60
CA ASP A 35 -1.37 10.74 5.70
C ASP A 35 -0.54 9.52 6.07
N GLU A 36 0.73 9.72 6.42
CA GLU A 36 1.59 8.64 6.94
C GLU A 36 1.05 8.10 8.26
N THR A 37 0.70 8.98 9.20
CA THR A 37 0.12 8.56 10.48
C THR A 37 -1.17 7.76 10.27
N ARG A 38 -2.04 8.17 9.32
CA ARG A 38 -3.26 7.40 9.00
C ARG A 38 -2.94 6.01 8.47
N ARG A 39 -1.98 5.89 7.55
CA ARG A 39 -1.55 4.59 7.03
C ARG A 39 -0.99 3.69 8.13
N ASP A 40 -0.21 4.26 9.05
CA ASP A 40 0.35 3.51 10.18
C ASP A 40 -0.76 3.03 11.13
N ILE A 41 -1.78 3.85 11.39
CA ILE A 41 -2.95 3.45 12.18
C ILE A 41 -3.74 2.34 11.48
N ASP A 42 -3.95 2.44 10.16
CA ASP A 42 -4.63 1.37 9.41
C ASP A 42 -3.85 0.05 9.52
N VAL A 43 -2.53 0.08 9.33
CA VAL A 43 -1.66 -1.10 9.45
C VAL A 43 -1.69 -1.68 10.87
N ALA A 44 -1.75 -0.83 11.90
CA ALA A 44 -1.68 -1.27 13.28
C ALA A 44 -3.02 -1.82 13.83
N TYR A 45 -4.16 -1.35 13.32
CA TYR A 45 -5.45 -1.56 13.97
C TYR A 45 -6.57 -2.04 13.05
N ARG A 46 -6.36 -2.15 11.75
CA ARG A 46 -7.39 -2.58 10.79
C ARG A 46 -6.89 -3.73 9.93
N ASP A 47 -7.82 -4.58 9.53
CA ASP A 47 -7.54 -5.55 8.48
C ASP A 47 -7.30 -4.80 7.16
N LEU A 48 -6.19 -5.11 6.50
CA LEU A 48 -5.89 -4.55 5.18
C LEU A 48 -6.31 -5.53 4.07
N PRO A 49 -6.81 -5.01 2.94
CA PRO A 49 -7.02 -5.83 1.76
C PRO A 49 -5.74 -6.59 1.39
N PHE A 50 -5.90 -7.88 1.11
CA PHE A 50 -4.85 -8.78 0.62
C PHE A 50 -3.79 -9.24 1.65
N ASP A 51 -3.83 -8.82 2.91
CA ASP A 51 -2.89 -9.29 3.93
C ASP A 51 -2.97 -10.82 4.15
N THR A 52 -4.16 -11.39 4.00
CA THR A 52 -4.41 -12.84 4.07
C THR A 52 -4.52 -13.50 2.70
N GLY A 53 -4.19 -12.77 1.63
CA GLY A 53 -4.21 -13.25 0.25
C GLY A 53 -5.48 -12.86 -0.51
N ARG A 54 -6.37 -13.83 -0.78
CA ARG A 54 -7.58 -13.57 -1.58
C ARG A 54 -8.59 -12.78 -0.76
N VAL A 55 -9.12 -11.72 -1.37
CA VAL A 55 -10.24 -10.94 -0.86
C VAL A 55 -11.51 -11.33 -1.60
N TYR A 56 -12.60 -11.56 -0.86
CA TYR A 56 -13.95 -11.64 -1.40
C TYR A 56 -14.64 -10.30 -1.21
N VAL A 57 -15.43 -9.90 -2.21
CA VAL A 57 -16.17 -8.64 -2.18
C VAL A 57 -17.64 -8.94 -2.43
N VAL A 58 -18.50 -8.30 -1.66
CA VAL A 58 -19.95 -8.35 -1.82
C VAL A 58 -20.45 -6.94 -2.09
N ALA A 59 -21.17 -6.74 -3.19
CA ALA A 59 -21.72 -5.43 -3.56
C ALA A 59 -23.16 -5.59 -4.07
N ASN A 60 -23.98 -4.57 -3.84
CA ASN A 60 -25.32 -4.51 -4.41
C ASN A 60 -25.27 -3.86 -5.80
N GLU A 61 -25.58 -4.60 -6.86
CA GLU A 61 -25.81 -4.04 -8.20
C GLU A 61 -27.26 -4.30 -8.59
N HIS A 62 -28.03 -3.22 -8.75
CA HIS A 62 -29.44 -3.25 -9.17
C HIS A 62 -30.40 -4.02 -8.25
N GLY A 63 -30.14 -4.05 -6.95
CA GLY A 63 -30.97 -4.79 -6.00
C GLY A 63 -30.53 -6.24 -5.83
N ASP A 64 -29.62 -6.73 -6.67
CA ASP A 64 -29.02 -8.05 -6.57
C ASP A 64 -27.67 -7.97 -5.85
N LEU A 65 -27.42 -8.97 -5.00
CA LEU A 65 -26.15 -9.12 -4.31
C LEU A 65 -25.17 -9.87 -5.22
N HIS A 66 -24.08 -9.20 -5.60
CA HIS A 66 -23.01 -9.80 -6.39
C HIS A 66 -21.79 -10.09 -5.53
N THR A 67 -21.19 -11.26 -5.74
CA THR A 67 -19.95 -11.66 -5.07
C THR A 67 -18.80 -11.72 -6.09
N TYR A 68 -17.68 -11.14 -5.70
CA TYR A 68 -16.45 -11.08 -6.48
C TYR A 68 -15.30 -11.70 -5.67
N SER A 69 -14.27 -12.15 -6.36
CA SER A 69 -13.02 -12.59 -5.72
C SER A 69 -11.83 -11.89 -6.38
N LEU A 70 -10.97 -11.31 -5.58
CA LEU A 70 -9.77 -10.59 -5.97
C LEU A 70 -8.57 -11.29 -5.34
N THR A 71 -7.67 -11.82 -6.16
CA THR A 71 -6.54 -12.62 -5.67
C THR A 71 -5.22 -12.04 -6.15
N PRO A 72 -4.24 -11.78 -5.27
CA PRO A 72 -2.88 -11.46 -5.69
C PRO A 72 -2.34 -12.54 -6.62
N CYS A 73 -1.86 -12.14 -7.79
CA CYS A 73 -1.36 -13.03 -8.82
C CYS A 73 -0.12 -12.44 -9.48
N ARG A 74 0.48 -13.19 -10.42
CA ARG A 74 1.76 -12.81 -11.06
C ARG A 74 2.84 -12.50 -10.00
N ASN A 75 3.01 -13.43 -9.06
CA ASN A 75 3.95 -13.29 -7.95
C ASN A 75 3.68 -12.04 -7.07
N GLY A 76 2.41 -11.70 -6.87
CA GLY A 76 1.98 -10.56 -6.03
C GLY A 76 1.99 -9.20 -6.71
N THR A 77 2.36 -9.11 -7.98
CA THR A 77 2.45 -7.82 -8.70
C THR A 77 1.13 -7.34 -9.31
N HIS A 78 0.12 -8.21 -9.37
CA HIS A 78 -1.18 -7.95 -10.00
C HIS A 78 -2.31 -8.53 -9.18
N ILE A 79 -3.55 -8.10 -9.47
CA ILE A 79 -4.76 -8.69 -8.88
C ILE A 79 -5.56 -9.40 -9.96
N CYS A 80 -5.83 -10.68 -9.78
CA CYS A 80 -6.67 -11.46 -10.68
C CYS A 80 -8.10 -11.52 -10.13
N GLY A 81 -9.07 -11.20 -10.98
CA GLY A 81 -10.49 -11.43 -10.69
C GLY A 81 -10.84 -12.92 -10.79
N GLY A 82 -11.98 -13.33 -10.23
CA GLY A 82 -12.47 -14.72 -10.30
C GLY A 82 -12.71 -15.26 -11.71
N THR A 83 -12.75 -14.37 -12.71
CA THR A 83 -12.83 -14.72 -14.15
C THR A 83 -11.45 -14.94 -14.79
N GLY A 84 -10.36 -14.79 -14.05
CA GLY A 84 -8.98 -14.87 -14.53
C GLY A 84 -8.46 -13.58 -15.20
N ARG A 85 -9.28 -12.54 -15.34
CA ARG A 85 -8.81 -11.23 -15.84
C ARG A 85 -7.80 -10.63 -14.86
N VAL A 86 -6.73 -10.10 -15.43
CA VAL A 86 -5.62 -9.48 -14.68
C VAL A 86 -5.85 -7.99 -14.60
N GLY A 87 -5.84 -7.49 -13.37
CA GLY A 87 -5.90 -6.09 -12.99
C GLY A 87 -4.69 -5.67 -12.16
N HIS A 88 -4.75 -4.45 -11.66
CA HIS A 88 -3.75 -3.90 -10.74
C HIS A 88 -4.42 -3.33 -9.51
N VAL A 89 -3.63 -3.13 -8.46
CA VAL A 89 -4.02 -2.42 -7.25
C VAL A 89 -3.15 -1.19 -7.09
N GLU A 90 -3.77 -0.07 -6.75
CA GLU A 90 -3.11 1.17 -6.35
C GLU A 90 -3.55 1.51 -4.93
N ARG A 91 -2.60 1.88 -4.06
CA ARG A 91 -2.92 2.36 -2.71
C ARG A 91 -3.01 3.88 -2.71
N THR A 92 -4.19 4.40 -2.38
CA THR A 92 -4.42 5.83 -2.13
C THR A 92 -4.37 6.11 -0.62
N LEU A 93 -4.81 7.29 -0.20
CA LEU A 93 -4.91 7.61 1.23
C LEU A 93 -5.93 6.73 1.93
N ASP A 94 -7.11 6.56 1.32
CA ASP A 94 -8.26 5.93 1.98
C ASP A 94 -8.57 4.52 1.45
N TYR A 95 -8.02 4.13 0.29
CA TYR A 95 -8.44 2.91 -0.41
C TYR A 95 -7.28 2.14 -1.05
N PHE A 96 -7.51 0.84 -1.19
CA PHE A 96 -6.86 -0.01 -2.18
C PHE A 96 -7.77 -0.08 -3.41
N VAL A 97 -7.35 0.58 -4.48
CA VAL A 97 -8.12 0.74 -5.71
C VAL A 97 -7.73 -0.36 -6.69
N VAL A 98 -8.66 -1.27 -6.96
CA VAL A 98 -8.46 -2.38 -7.89
C VAL A 98 -9.19 -2.10 -9.19
N THR A 99 -8.46 -2.07 -10.30
CA THR A 99 -9.03 -1.91 -11.65
C THR A 99 -8.64 -3.08 -12.55
N GLY A 100 -9.41 -3.32 -13.61
CA GLY A 100 -9.08 -4.29 -14.67
C GLY A 100 -9.37 -5.77 -14.34
N ALA A 101 -9.47 -6.12 -13.05
CA ALA A 101 -9.82 -7.47 -12.58
C ALA A 101 -11.23 -7.92 -13.02
N TYR A 102 -12.14 -6.96 -13.23
CA TYR A 102 -13.46 -7.17 -13.83
C TYR A 102 -13.76 -6.06 -14.84
N ARG A 103 -14.47 -6.38 -15.91
CA ARG A 103 -14.75 -5.41 -16.99
C ARG A 103 -15.68 -4.31 -16.50
N ASP A 104 -15.29 -3.05 -16.72
CA ASP A 104 -16.04 -1.83 -16.37
C ASP A 104 -16.31 -1.65 -14.87
N ARG A 105 -15.55 -2.35 -14.01
CA ARG A 105 -15.62 -2.25 -12.55
C ARG A 105 -14.31 -1.71 -11.98
N THR A 106 -14.44 -0.84 -10.98
CA THR A 106 -13.35 -0.46 -10.08
C THR A 106 -13.78 -0.70 -8.66
N PHE A 107 -12.96 -1.40 -7.89
CA PHE A 107 -13.22 -1.68 -6.47
C PHE A 107 -12.36 -0.73 -5.63
N TYR A 108 -12.98 -0.03 -4.70
CA TYR A 108 -12.32 0.82 -3.72
C TYR A 108 -12.48 0.15 -2.37
N LEU A 109 -11.42 -0.52 -1.90
CA LEU A 109 -11.44 -1.30 -0.67
C LEU A 109 -10.79 -0.46 0.43
N SER A 110 -11.57 0.02 1.40
CA SER A 110 -11.00 0.71 2.57
C SER A 110 -10.47 -0.31 3.57
N PRO A 111 -9.42 0.02 4.33
CA PRO A 111 -9.03 -0.77 5.49
C PRO A 111 -10.22 -1.00 6.44
N GLY A 112 -10.39 -2.22 6.95
CA GLY A 112 -11.45 -2.58 7.89
C GLY A 112 -12.72 -3.22 7.30
N GLY A 113 -12.73 -3.55 6.00
CA GLY A 113 -13.75 -4.45 5.43
C GLY A 113 -14.88 -3.78 4.65
N ASP A 114 -14.83 -2.48 4.40
CA ASP A 114 -15.85 -1.72 3.66
C ASP A 114 -15.31 -1.08 2.37
N GLY A 115 -16.14 -0.29 1.72
CA GLY A 115 -15.75 0.53 0.57
C GLY A 115 -16.88 0.71 -0.45
N TYR A 116 -16.50 0.94 -1.71
CA TYR A 116 -17.47 1.01 -2.81
C TYR A 116 -16.97 0.42 -4.13
N LEU A 117 -17.91 -0.06 -4.93
CA LEU A 117 -17.74 -0.49 -6.31
C LEU A 117 -18.23 0.62 -7.24
N THR A 118 -17.39 1.07 -8.16
CA THR A 118 -17.84 1.89 -9.29
C THR A 118 -18.10 0.99 -10.49
N TRP A 119 -19.32 1.02 -11.00
CA TRP A 119 -19.70 0.34 -12.23
C TRP A 119 -20.48 1.29 -13.15
N ARG A 120 -20.00 1.46 -14.38
CA ARG A 120 -20.56 2.41 -15.37
C ARG A 120 -20.77 3.82 -14.81
N GLY A 121 -19.83 4.27 -13.98
CA GLY A 121 -19.86 5.61 -13.36
C GLY A 121 -20.79 5.75 -12.16
N VAL A 122 -21.41 4.65 -11.68
CA VAL A 122 -22.25 4.68 -10.49
C VAL A 122 -21.59 3.93 -9.34
N ASN A 123 -21.58 4.55 -8.17
CA ASN A 123 -21.02 3.98 -6.96
C ASN A 123 -22.06 3.12 -6.23
N ARG A 124 -21.61 2.00 -5.68
CA ARG A 124 -22.38 1.05 -4.88
C ARG A 124 -21.57 0.67 -3.67
N ASP A 125 -22.20 0.66 -2.51
CA ASP A 125 -21.53 0.21 -1.30
C ASP A 125 -21.12 -1.26 -1.45
N LEU A 126 -19.96 -1.59 -0.91
CA LEU A 126 -19.46 -2.96 -0.83
C LEU A 126 -18.96 -3.27 0.58
N ALA A 127 -18.85 -4.56 0.86
CA ALA A 127 -18.08 -5.11 1.97
C ALA A 127 -17.07 -6.13 1.44
N TRP A 128 -15.95 -6.32 2.13
CA TRP A 128 -14.90 -7.26 1.73
C TRP A 128 -14.25 -8.03 2.89
N ASN A 129 -13.61 -9.16 2.55
CA ASN A 129 -12.82 -10.02 3.44
C ASN A 129 -11.86 -10.96 2.69
#